data_AF-A0A164JXF8-F1
#
_entry.id   AF-A0A164JXF8-F1
#
_cell.length_a   1.000
_cell.length_b   1.000
_cell.length_c   1.000
_cell.angle_alpha   90.00
_cell.angle_beta   90.00
_cell.angle_gamma   90.00
#
_symmetry.space_group_name_H-M   'P 1'
#
loop_
_entity.id
_entity.type
_entity.pdbx_description
1 polymer ?
#
loop_
_entity_poly.entity_id
_entity_poly.type
_entity_poly.pdbx_seq_one_letter_code
_entity_poly.pdbx_strand_id
1 'polypeptide(L)'
;GLIVGSQGISDAYSTGRGSIRMRGVVEIEEDSNGRSTIVITELPYQVNPDNMITSIAEQVRDGKLSGISKIDDESSDRVGMRIVVTIKRDAVAKVVLNNLYKHSQLQTSFGANMLSIVDGVPRTLRLDQMIRYYVAHQLDVIIRRTRYRLRKAEERAHILRGLVKALDALDEVIALIRRSPDVDAARTGLIDLLDVDTIQADAILAMQLRRLAALERQKIIDELAEIELEIAELQDILARPERQRQIVRDELAEIVEKFGDDRRTRIIASDGDVNDEDLIARENVVVTITETGYAKRTRTDLYRSQKRGGKGVQGAGLKQDDIVSKFFVCSTHDWILFFTTKGRVYRAKAYELPEANRTARGQHVANLLAFQPDERIAQVIQIQTYEDAPYLVLATKGGLVKKSKLTDFDSNRSGGIVAVNLRGEDELVGAVLASSDDDLLLVSAQGQSIRFSATDEVLRPMGRATSGVQGMRFNGEDQLLSLNVVREDKYLLVATSGGYSKRTAMEDYPQQGRGGKGVLTIQYDPKRGTLVGALIVDDDDELYAITSGGGVIRTAAKQVRKAGRQTKGVRLMNLGEGDTLLAIARNADEHEPEPGAVSPEDEAPKES
;
A
#
# COMPACT_ATOMS: atom_id res chain seq x y z
N GLY A 1 -18.36 11.13 10.50
CA GLY A 1 -17.71 10.05 9.74
C GLY A 1 -16.25 10.39 9.48
N LEU A 2 -15.51 9.41 8.96
CA LEU A 2 -14.09 9.51 8.63
C LEU A 2 -13.91 9.71 7.12
N ILE A 3 -12.95 10.55 6.74
CA ILE A 3 -12.47 10.63 5.35
C ILE A 3 -11.16 9.84 5.28
N VAL A 4 -11.08 8.91 4.33
CA VAL A 4 -9.95 8.01 4.17
C VAL A 4 -9.07 8.49 3.02
N GLY A 5 -7.88 8.99 3.36
CA GLY A 5 -6.93 9.49 2.37
C GLY A 5 -7.21 10.90 1.88
N SER A 6 -6.18 11.51 1.32
CA SER A 6 -6.19 12.89 0.83
C SER A 6 -6.13 13.00 -0.69
N GLN A 7 -5.77 11.93 -1.41
CA GLN A 7 -5.57 11.98 -2.86
C GLN A 7 -6.84 12.43 -3.60
N GLY A 8 -7.99 11.81 -3.30
CA GLY A 8 -9.26 12.18 -3.94
C GLY A 8 -9.71 13.61 -3.64
N ILE A 9 -9.33 14.15 -2.47
CA ILE A 9 -9.55 15.55 -2.09
C ILE A 9 -8.65 16.47 -2.93
N SER A 10 -7.37 16.11 -3.05
CA SER A 10 -6.39 16.84 -3.87
C SER A 10 -6.80 16.87 -5.33
N ASP A 11 -7.25 15.74 -5.89
CA ASP A 11 -7.74 15.65 -7.27
C ASP A 11 -8.97 16.56 -7.47
N ALA A 12 -9.92 16.53 -6.54
CA ALA A 12 -11.08 17.40 -6.57
C ALA A 12 -10.68 18.89 -6.59
N TYR A 13 -9.74 19.30 -5.73
CA TYR A 13 -9.31 20.69 -5.68
C TYR A 13 -8.46 21.13 -6.88
N SER A 14 -7.61 20.24 -7.41
CA SER A 14 -6.67 20.53 -8.51
C SER A 14 -7.24 20.31 -9.91
N THR A 15 -8.32 19.56 -10.06
CA THR A 15 -8.95 19.30 -11.37
C THR A 15 -10.43 19.70 -11.43
N GLY A 16 -11.06 19.94 -10.27
CA GLY A 16 -12.50 20.13 -10.14
C GLY A 16 -13.29 18.81 -10.09
N ARG A 17 -12.61 17.65 -10.15
CA ARG A 17 -13.25 16.32 -10.03
C ARG A 17 -12.41 15.39 -9.16
N GLY A 18 -13.06 14.61 -8.32
CA GLY A 18 -12.37 13.64 -7.47
C GLY A 18 -13.32 12.65 -6.83
N SER A 19 -12.78 11.57 -6.27
CA SER A 19 -13.55 10.57 -5.54
C SER A 19 -13.05 10.51 -4.10
N ILE A 20 -13.90 10.92 -3.16
CA ILE A 20 -13.54 11.04 -1.75
C ILE A 20 -14.08 9.80 -1.01
N ARG A 21 -13.18 8.98 -0.49
CA ARG A 21 -13.57 7.79 0.27
C ARG A 21 -13.99 8.18 1.69
N MET A 22 -15.18 7.76 2.08
CA MET A 22 -15.78 7.99 3.40
C MET A 22 -15.99 6.67 4.11
N ARG A 23 -15.77 6.66 5.42
CA ARG A 23 -15.87 5.48 6.27
C ARG A 23 -16.65 5.80 7.54
N GLY A 24 -17.48 4.86 7.99
CA GLY A 24 -18.16 4.94 9.28
C GLY A 24 -17.20 4.86 10.45
N VAL A 25 -17.58 5.42 11.59
CA VAL A 25 -16.82 5.30 12.85
C VAL A 25 -17.30 4.03 13.54
N VAL A 26 -16.35 3.21 13.98
CA VAL A 26 -16.63 1.96 14.67
C VAL A 26 -15.76 1.81 15.90
N GLU A 27 -16.25 1.07 16.88
CA GLU A 27 -15.53 0.65 18.07
C GLU A 27 -15.70 -0.86 18.24
N ILE A 28 -14.67 -1.55 18.75
CA ILE A 28 -14.74 -2.97 19.06
C ILE A 28 -14.95 -3.08 20.57
N GLU A 29 -16.05 -3.69 20.97
CA GLU A 29 -16.42 -3.93 22.36
C GLU A 29 -16.49 -5.44 22.63
N GLU A 30 -16.60 -5.83 23.91
CA GLU A 30 -16.94 -7.20 24.31
C GLU A 30 -18.33 -7.20 24.95
N ASP A 31 -19.19 -8.13 24.55
CA ASP A 31 -20.50 -8.33 25.17
C ASP A 31 -20.38 -8.94 26.57
N SER A 32 -21.49 -8.95 27.32
CA SER A 32 -21.57 -9.54 28.66
C SER A 32 -21.26 -11.03 28.71
N ASN A 33 -21.20 -11.72 27.57
CA ASN A 33 -20.85 -13.13 27.44
C ASN A 33 -19.40 -13.34 26.94
N GLY A 34 -18.59 -12.28 26.86
CA GLY A 34 -17.19 -12.31 26.40
C GLY A 34 -17.04 -12.48 24.89
N ARG A 35 -18.05 -12.17 24.08
CA ARG A 35 -17.96 -12.18 22.61
C ARG A 35 -17.62 -10.78 22.10
N SER A 36 -16.70 -10.70 21.15
CA SER A 36 -16.40 -9.42 20.49
C SER A 36 -17.59 -8.94 19.65
N THR A 37 -17.90 -7.65 19.74
CA THR A 37 -18.90 -6.95 18.96
C THR A 37 -18.27 -5.75 18.25
N ILE A 38 -18.78 -5.43 17.05
CA ILE A 38 -18.42 -4.20 16.34
C ILE A 38 -19.59 -3.24 16.50
N VAL A 39 -19.34 -2.10 17.13
CA VAL A 39 -20.32 -1.06 17.35
C VAL A 39 -20.07 0.06 16.34
N ILE A 40 -21.05 0.35 15.50
CA ILE A 40 -21.00 1.46 14.54
C ILE A 40 -21.69 2.67 15.18
N THR A 41 -20.93 3.75 15.35
CA THR A 41 -21.38 4.99 16.02
C THR A 41 -21.67 6.13 15.06
N GLU A 42 -21.07 6.10 13.86
CA GLU A 42 -21.34 7.08 12.82
C GLU A 42 -21.29 6.44 11.43
N LEU A 43 -22.17 6.88 10.53
CA LEU A 43 -22.20 6.41 9.14
C LEU A 43 -21.56 7.40 8.16
N PRO A 44 -21.15 6.93 6.97
CA PRO A 44 -20.79 7.83 5.88
C PRO A 44 -21.95 8.75 5.47
N TYR A 45 -21.61 9.89 4.89
CA TYR A 45 -22.60 10.86 4.41
C TYR A 45 -23.56 10.22 3.38
N GLN A 46 -24.86 10.54 3.50
CA GLN A 46 -25.95 10.02 2.66
C GLN A 46 -26.20 8.51 2.73
N VAL A 47 -25.65 7.80 3.72
CA VAL A 47 -26.00 6.40 3.98
C VAL A 47 -27.21 6.32 4.91
N ASN A 48 -28.24 5.58 4.49
CA ASN A 48 -29.39 5.28 5.32
C ASN A 48 -29.09 4.03 6.19
N PRO A 49 -29.29 4.09 7.52
CA PRO A 49 -28.94 3.00 8.43
C PRO A 49 -29.74 1.72 8.15
N ASP A 50 -31.06 1.81 7.97
CA ASP A 50 -31.94 0.66 7.76
C ASP A 50 -31.57 -0.12 6.48
N ASN A 51 -31.29 0.61 5.41
CA ASN A 51 -30.88 0.02 4.13
C ASN A 51 -29.52 -0.68 4.24
N MET A 52 -28.57 -0.08 4.97
CA MET A 52 -27.26 -0.68 5.20
C MET A 52 -27.39 -1.97 6.02
N ILE A 53 -28.16 -1.95 7.12
CA ILE A 53 -28.40 -3.12 7.98
C ILE A 53 -29.06 -4.25 7.17
N THR A 54 -30.10 -3.93 6.41
CA THR A 54 -30.80 -4.90 5.56
C THR A 54 -29.86 -5.54 4.54
N SER A 55 -29.04 -4.73 3.85
CA SER A 55 -28.07 -5.23 2.88
C SER A 55 -27.00 -6.12 3.52
N ILE A 56 -26.49 -5.76 4.70
CA ILE A 56 -25.53 -6.61 5.44
C ILE A 56 -26.19 -7.94 5.82
N ALA A 57 -27.42 -7.92 6.33
CA ALA A 57 -28.14 -9.14 6.71
C ALA A 57 -28.37 -10.08 5.51
N GLU A 58 -28.69 -9.55 4.33
CA GLU A 58 -28.78 -10.32 3.09
C GLU A 58 -27.42 -10.91 2.68
N GLN A 59 -26.35 -10.12 2.72
CA GLN A 59 -25.00 -10.59 2.37
C GLN A 59 -24.47 -11.67 3.32
N VAL A 60 -24.86 -11.64 4.60
CA VAL A 60 -24.56 -12.71 5.56
C VAL A 60 -25.34 -13.98 5.24
N ARG A 61 -26.62 -13.85 4.88
CA ARG A 61 -27.47 -14.98 4.47
C ARG A 61 -26.96 -15.66 3.20
N ASP A 62 -26.50 -14.87 2.23
CA ASP A 62 -25.94 -15.32 0.96
C ASP A 62 -24.51 -15.87 1.09
N GLY A 63 -23.91 -15.82 2.29
CA GLY A 63 -22.55 -16.31 2.55
C GLY A 63 -21.42 -15.41 2.01
N LYS A 64 -21.73 -14.21 1.51
CA LYS A 64 -20.72 -13.23 1.04
C LYS A 64 -19.96 -12.59 2.20
N LEU A 65 -20.65 -12.33 3.31
CA LEU A 65 -20.05 -11.87 4.56
C LEU A 65 -20.03 -13.01 5.58
N SER A 66 -18.84 -13.44 5.98
CA SER A 66 -18.63 -14.48 6.98
C SER A 66 -18.26 -13.89 8.36
N GLY A 67 -18.37 -14.71 9.41
CA GLY A 67 -17.99 -14.31 10.77
C GLY A 67 -18.99 -13.43 11.52
N ILE A 68 -20.11 -13.04 10.91
CA ILE A 68 -21.19 -12.29 11.58
C ILE A 68 -22.26 -13.26 12.09
N SER A 69 -22.64 -13.12 13.36
CA SER A 69 -23.73 -13.88 13.99
C SER A 69 -25.06 -13.16 13.89
N LYS A 70 -25.08 -11.86 14.20
CA LYS A 70 -26.29 -11.03 14.24
C LYS A 70 -25.92 -9.56 14.04
N ILE A 71 -26.86 -8.77 13.52
CA ILE A 71 -26.79 -7.31 13.47
C ILE A 71 -28.07 -6.75 14.08
N ASP A 72 -27.95 -5.77 14.98
CA ASP A 72 -29.05 -5.13 15.70
C ASP A 72 -28.87 -3.61 15.69
N ASP A 73 -29.98 -2.88 15.60
CA ASP A 73 -29.99 -1.43 15.82
C ASP A 73 -30.41 -1.14 17.27
N GLU A 74 -29.47 -0.61 18.06
CA GLU A 74 -29.68 -0.19 19.45
C GLU A 74 -29.68 1.35 19.58
N SER A 75 -29.89 2.07 18.47
CA SER A 75 -29.90 3.53 18.46
C SER A 75 -31.03 4.11 19.32
N SER A 76 -30.73 5.19 20.05
CA SER A 76 -31.71 5.92 20.86
C SER A 76 -31.35 7.39 21.01
N ASP A 77 -32.32 8.23 21.37
CA ASP A 77 -32.08 9.68 21.59
C ASP A 77 -31.03 9.96 22.68
N ARG A 78 -30.82 9.02 23.61
CA ARG A 78 -29.88 9.19 24.74
C ARG A 78 -28.46 8.73 24.43
N VAL A 79 -28.31 7.67 23.63
CA VAL A 79 -27.01 7.04 23.31
C VAL A 79 -26.49 7.51 21.94
N GLY A 80 -27.37 8.05 21.09
CA GLY A 80 -27.08 8.34 19.71
C GLY A 80 -27.20 7.10 18.83
N MET A 81 -26.54 7.15 17.67
CA MET A 81 -26.49 6.02 16.75
C MET A 81 -25.63 4.90 17.33
N ARG A 82 -26.18 3.69 17.39
CA ARG A 82 -25.48 2.51 17.90
C ARG A 82 -25.99 1.26 17.19
N ILE A 83 -25.31 0.86 16.13
CA ILE A 83 -25.61 -0.38 15.40
C ILE A 83 -24.59 -1.44 15.83
N VAL A 84 -25.06 -2.54 16.39
CA VAL A 84 -24.22 -3.59 16.98
C VAL A 84 -24.16 -4.80 16.06
N VAL A 85 -22.95 -5.18 15.68
CA VAL A 85 -22.66 -6.39 14.89
C VAL A 85 -21.98 -7.41 15.78
N THR A 86 -22.68 -8.49 16.12
CA THR A 86 -22.17 -9.57 16.96
C THR A 86 -21.39 -10.58 16.12
N ILE A 87 -20.15 -10.85 16.52
CA ILE A 87 -19.23 -11.73 15.79
C ILE A 87 -19.39 -13.19 16.24
N LYS A 88 -19.14 -14.15 15.34
CA LYS A 88 -19.09 -15.58 15.67
C LYS A 88 -17.86 -15.90 16.52
N ARG A 89 -17.93 -16.92 17.38
CA ARG A 89 -16.86 -17.26 18.35
C ARG A 89 -15.50 -17.59 17.72
N ASP A 90 -15.50 -18.05 16.49
CA ASP A 90 -14.33 -18.46 15.71
C ASP A 90 -13.80 -17.35 14.77
N ALA A 91 -14.46 -16.19 14.71
CA ALA A 91 -14.13 -15.13 13.79
C ALA A 91 -13.37 -13.97 14.47
N VAL A 92 -12.37 -13.44 13.76
CA VAL A 92 -11.56 -12.31 14.23
C VAL A 92 -12.24 -10.99 13.89
N ALA A 93 -12.50 -10.15 14.90
CA ALA A 93 -13.24 -8.89 14.77
C ALA A 93 -12.69 -7.95 13.67
N LYS A 94 -11.36 -7.81 13.60
CA LYS A 94 -10.70 -6.96 12.59
C LYS A 94 -10.94 -7.47 11.16
N VAL A 95 -10.93 -8.78 10.93
CA VAL A 95 -11.18 -9.38 9.61
C VAL A 95 -12.63 -9.16 9.18
N VAL A 96 -13.57 -9.33 10.11
CA VAL A 96 -14.99 -9.05 9.86
C VAL A 96 -15.21 -7.56 9.55
N LEU A 97 -14.56 -6.67 10.29
CA LEU A 97 -14.62 -5.24 10.06
C LEU A 97 -14.08 -4.83 8.66
N ASN A 98 -12.94 -5.39 8.26
CA ASN A 98 -12.39 -5.14 6.92
C ASN A 98 -13.34 -5.64 5.81
N ASN A 99 -13.96 -6.80 6.01
CA ASN A 99 -14.98 -7.31 5.09
C ASN A 99 -16.22 -6.41 5.04
N LEU A 100 -16.66 -5.88 6.19
CA LEU A 100 -17.74 -4.88 6.24
C LEU A 100 -17.38 -3.62 5.44
N TYR A 101 -16.17 -3.08 5.59
CA TYR A 101 -15.73 -1.93 4.79
C TYR A 101 -15.62 -2.25 3.29
N LYS A 102 -15.31 -3.49 2.92
CA LYS A 102 -15.15 -3.86 1.50
C LYS A 102 -16.48 -4.12 0.79
N HIS A 103 -17.46 -4.66 1.50
CA HIS A 103 -18.68 -5.20 0.90
C HIS A 103 -19.97 -4.48 1.31
N SER A 104 -19.94 -3.60 2.31
CA SER A 104 -21.11 -2.83 2.76
C SER A 104 -20.94 -1.32 2.53
N GLN A 105 -22.04 -0.57 2.69
CA GLN A 105 -22.04 0.89 2.63
C GLN A 105 -21.39 1.57 3.84
N LEU A 106 -20.86 0.79 4.80
CA LEU A 106 -20.05 1.32 5.91
C LEU A 106 -18.77 2.02 5.42
N GLN A 107 -18.32 1.71 4.20
CA GLN A 107 -17.35 2.52 3.47
C GLN A 107 -17.89 2.75 2.05
N THR A 108 -17.92 4.02 1.64
CA THR A 108 -18.41 4.41 0.31
C THR A 108 -17.57 5.53 -0.26
N SER A 109 -17.71 5.81 -1.54
CA SER A 109 -17.00 6.91 -2.21
C SER A 109 -17.99 7.99 -2.63
N PHE A 110 -17.69 9.24 -2.30
CA PHE A 110 -18.41 10.41 -2.75
C PHE A 110 -17.73 11.00 -3.98
N GLY A 111 -18.44 11.02 -5.11
CA GLY A 111 -17.97 11.64 -6.34
C GLY A 111 -18.11 13.17 -6.27
N ALA A 112 -17.00 13.88 -6.12
CA ALA A 112 -16.95 15.33 -6.15
C ALA A 112 -16.84 15.84 -7.60
N ASN A 113 -17.73 16.76 -7.97
CA ASN A 113 -17.70 17.45 -9.27
C ASN A 113 -18.03 18.93 -9.09
N MET A 114 -17.02 19.78 -9.20
CA MET A 114 -17.07 21.24 -8.96
C MET A 114 -17.51 21.97 -10.23
N LEU A 115 -18.77 21.78 -10.61
CA LEU A 115 -19.38 22.47 -11.75
C LEU A 115 -20.02 23.80 -11.31
N SER A 116 -19.78 24.88 -12.04
CA SER A 116 -20.35 26.21 -11.75
C SER A 116 -20.61 26.99 -13.03
N ILE A 117 -21.42 28.04 -12.94
CA ILE A 117 -21.72 28.93 -14.07
C ILE A 117 -20.75 30.11 -14.01
N VAL A 118 -19.99 30.30 -15.08
CA VAL A 118 -19.10 31.45 -15.28
C VAL A 118 -19.51 32.12 -16.58
N ASP A 119 -19.89 33.39 -16.49
CA ASP A 119 -20.36 34.20 -17.63
C ASP A 119 -21.49 33.53 -18.42
N GLY A 120 -22.44 32.91 -17.71
CA GLY A 120 -23.58 32.20 -18.31
C GLY A 120 -23.27 30.81 -18.86
N VAL A 121 -22.02 30.33 -18.76
CA VAL A 121 -21.59 29.02 -19.29
C VAL A 121 -21.19 28.06 -18.16
N PRO A 122 -21.66 26.80 -18.15
CA PRO A 122 -21.20 25.79 -17.20
C PRO A 122 -19.72 25.46 -17.42
N ARG A 123 -18.92 25.58 -16.37
CA ARG A 123 -17.49 25.23 -16.35
C ARG A 123 -17.17 24.40 -15.12
N THR A 124 -16.31 23.41 -15.27
CA THR A 124 -15.68 22.73 -14.13
C THR A 124 -14.53 23.60 -13.63
N LEU A 125 -14.58 23.98 -12.36
CA LEU A 125 -13.61 24.87 -11.74
C LEU A 125 -12.79 24.13 -10.70
N ARG A 126 -11.51 24.49 -10.63
CA ARG A 126 -10.64 24.14 -9.52
C ARG A 126 -10.92 25.02 -8.30
N LEU A 127 -10.43 24.62 -7.13
CA LEU A 127 -10.61 25.38 -5.89
C LEU A 127 -10.00 26.79 -5.97
N ASP A 128 -8.80 26.93 -6.54
CA ASP A 128 -8.13 28.23 -6.73
C ASP A 128 -8.95 29.18 -7.62
N GLN A 129 -9.60 28.63 -8.66
CA GLN A 129 -10.45 29.40 -9.56
C GLN A 129 -11.75 29.84 -8.88
N MET A 130 -12.40 28.96 -8.11
CA MET A 130 -13.60 29.32 -7.35
C MET A 130 -13.33 30.46 -6.37
N ILE A 131 -12.25 30.36 -5.59
CA ILE A 131 -11.84 31.41 -4.64
C ILE A 131 -11.56 32.71 -5.38
N ARG A 132 -10.86 32.65 -6.53
CA ARG A 132 -10.57 33.85 -7.33
C ARG A 132 -11.84 34.55 -7.83
N TYR A 133 -12.80 33.81 -8.36
CA TYR A 133 -14.08 34.38 -8.81
C TYR A 133 -14.88 34.97 -7.65
N TYR A 134 -14.91 34.28 -6.51
CA TYR A 134 -15.57 34.80 -5.32
C TYR A 134 -14.94 36.11 -4.83
N VAL A 135 -13.61 36.18 -4.74
CA VAL A 135 -12.90 37.40 -4.33
C VAL A 135 -13.11 38.54 -5.33
N ALA A 136 -13.09 38.24 -6.64
CA ALA A 136 -13.38 39.24 -7.67
C ALA A 136 -14.80 39.80 -7.54
N HIS A 137 -15.78 38.93 -7.25
CA HIS A 137 -17.15 39.36 -6.99
C HIS A 137 -17.26 40.23 -5.73
N GLN A 138 -16.60 39.85 -4.62
CA GLN A 138 -16.58 40.64 -3.40
C GLN A 138 -16.00 42.04 -3.64
N LEU A 139 -14.88 42.15 -4.35
CA LEU A 139 -14.30 43.44 -4.69
C LEU A 139 -15.24 44.30 -5.54
N ASP A 140 -15.91 43.73 -6.54
CA ASP A 140 -16.91 44.44 -7.34
C ASP A 140 -18.08 44.93 -6.47
N VAL A 141 -18.58 44.11 -5.54
CA VAL A 141 -19.62 44.51 -4.59
C VAL A 141 -19.16 45.68 -3.71
N ILE A 142 -17.94 45.62 -3.16
CA ILE A 142 -17.35 46.70 -2.35
C ILE A 142 -17.24 47.98 -3.18
N ILE A 143 -16.69 47.91 -4.39
CA ILE A 143 -16.54 49.07 -5.28
C ILE A 143 -17.90 49.68 -5.60
N ARG A 144 -18.91 48.87 -5.95
CA ARG A 144 -20.27 49.35 -6.23
C ARG A 144 -20.90 50.00 -5.01
N ARG A 145 -20.77 49.38 -3.84
CA ARG A 145 -21.29 49.91 -2.56
C ARG A 145 -20.61 51.23 -2.20
N THR A 146 -19.29 51.32 -2.32
CA THR A 146 -18.51 52.53 -2.03
C THR A 146 -18.83 53.64 -3.03
N ARG A 147 -18.94 53.35 -4.33
CA ARG A 147 -19.39 54.33 -5.34
C ARG A 147 -20.80 54.86 -5.06
N TYR A 148 -21.71 53.97 -4.64
CA TYR A 148 -23.06 54.37 -4.27
C TYR A 148 -23.05 55.33 -3.08
N ARG A 149 -22.29 55.00 -2.02
CA ARG A 149 -22.13 55.86 -0.84
C ARG A 149 -21.46 57.18 -1.18
N LEU A 150 -20.38 57.16 -1.97
CA LEU A 150 -19.66 58.35 -2.41
C LEU A 150 -20.60 59.30 -3.15
N ARG A 151 -21.35 58.79 -4.13
CA ARG A 151 -22.33 59.60 -4.86
C ARG A 151 -23.35 60.25 -3.92
N LYS A 152 -23.85 59.51 -2.92
CA LYS A 152 -24.80 60.05 -1.93
C LYS A 152 -24.19 61.09 -1.01
N ALA A 153 -22.95 60.89 -0.58
CA ALA A 153 -22.20 61.86 0.20
C ALA A 153 -21.92 63.12 -0.62
N GLU A 154 -21.49 62.98 -1.88
CA GLU A 154 -21.24 64.10 -2.80
C GLU A 154 -22.51 64.90 -3.10
N GLU A 155 -23.65 64.25 -3.37
CA GLU A 155 -24.96 64.90 -3.52
C GLU A 155 -25.32 65.75 -2.29
N ARG A 156 -25.03 65.24 -1.08
CA ARG A 156 -25.31 65.94 0.19
C ARG A 156 -24.34 67.08 0.46
N ALA A 157 -23.03 66.83 0.29
CA ALA A 157 -21.97 67.84 0.44
C ALA A 157 -22.17 68.98 -0.54
N HIS A 158 -22.58 68.69 -1.78
CA HIS A 158 -22.89 69.71 -2.78
C HIS A 158 -23.91 70.72 -2.26
N ILE A 159 -25.02 70.26 -1.70
CA ILE A 159 -26.03 71.14 -1.09
C ILE A 159 -25.42 71.93 0.09
N LEU A 160 -24.73 71.25 1.01
CA LEU A 160 -24.15 71.88 2.19
C LEU A 160 -23.09 72.95 1.85
N ARG A 161 -22.24 72.73 0.83
CA ARG A 161 -21.28 73.73 0.32
C ARG A 161 -21.99 75.01 -0.13
N GLY A 162 -23.11 74.88 -0.84
CA GLY A 162 -23.93 76.03 -1.25
C GLY A 162 -24.53 76.77 -0.04
N LEU A 163 -25.06 76.02 0.93
CA LEU A 163 -25.61 76.61 2.16
C LEU A 163 -24.53 77.33 3.00
N VAL A 164 -23.33 76.76 3.13
CA VAL A 164 -22.22 77.41 3.85
C VAL A 164 -21.76 78.67 3.14
N LYS A 165 -21.57 78.64 1.81
CA LYS A 165 -21.28 79.85 1.01
C LYS A 165 -22.34 80.95 1.25
N ALA A 166 -23.62 80.59 1.28
CA ALA A 166 -24.70 81.54 1.54
C ALA A 166 -24.70 82.08 2.98
N LEU A 167 -24.33 81.25 3.96
CA LEU A 167 -24.22 81.67 5.37
C LEU A 167 -23.03 82.60 5.62
N ASP A 168 -21.96 82.48 4.82
CA ASP A 168 -20.79 83.36 4.90
C ASP A 168 -21.02 84.73 4.24
N ALA A 169 -21.91 84.81 3.23
CA ALA A 169 -22.32 86.04 2.53
C ALA A 169 -23.80 86.37 2.76
N LEU A 170 -24.26 86.23 4.02
CA LEU A 170 -25.70 86.25 4.35
C LEU A 170 -26.38 87.59 4.02
N ASP A 171 -25.71 88.70 4.32
CA ASP A 171 -26.29 90.03 4.11
C ASP A 171 -26.47 90.33 2.61
N GLU A 172 -25.49 89.95 1.78
CA GLU A 172 -25.57 90.06 0.32
C GLU A 172 -26.67 89.17 -0.26
N VAL A 173 -26.79 87.94 0.24
CA VAL A 173 -27.84 86.98 -0.17
C VAL A 173 -29.23 87.52 0.15
N ILE A 174 -29.46 88.04 1.37
CA ILE A 174 -30.76 88.62 1.76
C ILE A 174 -31.07 89.86 0.93
N ALA A 175 -30.07 90.74 0.71
CA ALA A 175 -30.24 91.96 -0.07
C ALA A 175 -30.58 91.66 -1.54
N LEU A 176 -29.97 90.62 -2.11
CA LEU A 176 -30.28 90.12 -3.45
C LEU A 176 -31.71 89.59 -3.52
N ILE A 177 -32.07 88.63 -2.65
CA ILE A 177 -33.40 88.00 -2.65
C ILE A 177 -34.52 89.05 -2.47
N ARG A 178 -34.32 90.05 -1.59
CA ARG A 178 -35.32 91.10 -1.34
C ARG A 178 -35.49 92.06 -2.52
N ARG A 179 -34.47 92.22 -3.37
CA ARG A 179 -34.50 93.10 -4.54
C ARG A 179 -35.04 92.40 -5.79
N SER A 180 -34.92 91.08 -5.86
CA SER A 180 -35.39 90.29 -7.01
C SER A 180 -36.92 90.32 -7.14
N PRO A 181 -37.45 90.49 -8.37
CA PRO A 181 -38.90 90.59 -8.60
C PRO A 181 -39.63 89.24 -8.49
N ASP A 182 -38.93 88.13 -8.73
CA ASP A 182 -39.46 86.77 -8.69
C ASP A 182 -38.38 85.75 -8.28
N VAL A 183 -38.79 84.49 -8.10
CA VAL A 183 -37.94 83.39 -7.63
C VAL A 183 -36.88 83.01 -8.67
N ASP A 184 -37.21 83.08 -9.97
CA ASP A 184 -36.27 82.71 -11.03
C ASP A 184 -35.14 83.74 -11.14
N ALA A 185 -35.47 85.04 -11.05
CA ALA A 185 -34.49 86.11 -10.98
C ALA A 185 -33.60 86.03 -9.72
N ALA A 186 -34.17 85.65 -8.57
CA ALA A 186 -33.40 85.39 -7.36
C ALA A 186 -32.46 84.18 -7.53
N ARG A 187 -32.91 83.10 -8.15
CA ARG A 187 -32.08 81.91 -8.44
C ARG A 187 -30.89 82.27 -9.32
N THR A 188 -31.13 82.93 -10.47
CA THR A 188 -30.04 83.34 -11.38
C THR A 188 -29.06 84.28 -10.69
N GLY A 189 -29.54 85.25 -9.91
CA GLY A 189 -28.67 86.13 -9.15
C GLY A 189 -27.80 85.39 -8.10
N LEU A 190 -28.34 84.37 -7.44
CA LEU A 190 -27.60 83.58 -6.45
C LEU A 190 -26.52 82.72 -7.11
N ILE A 191 -26.82 82.13 -8.27
CA ILE A 191 -25.87 81.39 -9.11
C ILE A 191 -24.66 82.28 -9.43
N ASP A 192 -24.90 83.49 -9.92
CA ASP A 192 -23.84 84.42 -10.30
C ASP A 192 -23.07 84.97 -9.08
N LEU A 193 -23.77 85.27 -7.97
CA LEU A 193 -23.17 85.86 -6.78
C LEU A 193 -22.25 84.90 -6.02
N LEU A 194 -22.68 83.64 -5.85
CA LEU A 194 -21.99 82.65 -5.02
C LEU A 194 -21.19 81.62 -5.83
N ASP A 195 -21.25 81.69 -7.16
CA ASP A 195 -20.70 80.69 -8.08
C ASP A 195 -21.19 79.28 -7.67
N VAL A 196 -22.51 79.11 -7.70
CA VAL A 196 -23.24 77.90 -7.30
C VAL A 196 -24.15 77.45 -8.43
N ASP A 197 -24.55 76.18 -8.43
CA ASP A 197 -25.49 75.68 -9.44
C ASP A 197 -26.97 75.89 -9.07
N THR A 198 -27.87 75.48 -9.98
CA THR A 198 -29.32 75.60 -9.77
C THR A 198 -29.81 74.83 -8.55
N ILE A 199 -29.25 73.65 -8.27
CA ILE A 199 -29.64 72.79 -7.14
C ILE A 199 -29.27 73.46 -5.82
N GLN A 200 -28.05 74.00 -5.72
CA GLN A 200 -27.59 74.76 -4.57
C GLN A 200 -28.40 76.05 -4.38
N ALA A 201 -28.65 76.80 -5.45
CA ALA A 201 -29.46 78.02 -5.39
C ALA A 201 -30.89 77.74 -4.89
N ASP A 202 -31.53 76.69 -5.40
CA ASP A 202 -32.86 76.26 -4.93
C ASP A 202 -32.84 75.85 -3.45
N ALA A 203 -31.78 75.15 -3.00
CA ALA A 203 -31.62 74.79 -1.60
C ALA A 203 -31.42 76.00 -0.68
N ILE A 204 -30.69 77.03 -1.14
CA ILE A 204 -30.51 78.30 -0.43
C ILE A 204 -31.85 79.04 -0.32
N LEU A 205 -32.62 79.12 -1.41
CA LEU A 205 -33.96 79.74 -1.41
C LEU A 205 -34.94 79.01 -0.49
N ALA A 206 -34.80 77.69 -0.36
CA ALA A 206 -35.61 76.87 0.54
C ALA A 206 -35.14 76.92 2.01
N MET A 207 -34.06 77.65 2.33
CA MET A 207 -33.53 77.73 3.68
C MET A 207 -34.51 78.45 4.62
N GLN A 208 -34.72 77.87 5.80
CA GLN A 208 -35.59 78.44 6.83
C GLN A 208 -34.81 79.39 7.73
N LEU A 209 -35.40 80.54 8.11
CA LEU A 209 -34.75 81.57 8.96
C LEU A 209 -34.17 81.02 10.28
N ARG A 210 -34.76 79.96 10.85
CA ARG A 210 -34.23 79.29 12.05
C ARG A 210 -32.81 78.74 11.88
N ARG A 211 -32.40 78.41 10.66
CA ARG A 211 -31.06 77.88 10.33
C ARG A 211 -29.95 78.93 10.48
N LEU A 212 -30.32 80.21 10.58
CA LEU A 212 -29.38 81.32 10.77
C LEU A 212 -28.89 81.46 12.22
N ALA A 213 -29.56 80.82 13.19
CA ALA A 213 -29.10 80.82 14.57
C ALA A 213 -27.69 80.23 14.67
N ALA A 214 -26.83 80.82 15.51
CA ALA A 214 -25.41 80.46 15.59
C ALA A 214 -25.16 78.94 15.73
N LEU A 215 -25.95 78.26 16.57
CA LEU A 215 -25.87 76.80 16.75
C LEU A 215 -26.29 76.01 15.50
N GLU A 216 -27.31 76.48 14.77
CA GLU A 216 -27.77 75.80 13.56
C GLU A 216 -26.81 76.03 12.38
N ARG A 217 -26.21 77.22 12.28
CA ARG A 217 -25.10 77.49 11.36
C ARG A 217 -23.93 76.56 11.64
N GLN A 218 -23.51 76.48 12.90
CA GLN A 218 -22.38 75.63 13.29
C GLN A 218 -22.63 74.16 12.93
N LYS A 219 -23.84 73.64 13.18
CA LYS A 219 -24.23 72.28 12.78
C LYS A 219 -24.08 72.02 11.27
N ILE A 220 -24.42 72.99 10.42
CA ILE A 220 -24.29 72.85 8.96
C ILE A 220 -22.81 72.79 8.56
N ILE A 221 -21.97 73.62 9.19
CA ILE A 221 -20.53 73.63 8.95
C ILE A 221 -19.90 72.32 9.43
N ASP A 222 -20.27 71.84 10.62
CA ASP A 222 -19.78 70.59 11.18
C ASP A 222 -20.23 69.39 10.32
N GLU A 223 -21.51 69.34 9.91
CA GLU A 223 -22.04 68.30 9.02
C GLU A 223 -21.31 68.30 7.66
N LEU A 224 -21.02 69.48 7.11
CA LEU A 224 -20.22 69.56 5.88
C LEU A 224 -18.81 69.00 6.11
N ALA A 225 -18.14 69.39 7.20
CA ALA A 225 -16.79 68.93 7.51
C ALA A 225 -16.73 67.40 7.70
N GLU A 226 -17.71 66.82 8.40
CA GLU A 226 -17.82 65.36 8.57
C GLU A 226 -18.02 64.64 7.24
N ILE A 227 -18.92 65.14 6.38
CA ILE A 227 -19.19 64.52 5.08
C ILE A 227 -18.00 64.68 4.13
N GLU A 228 -17.26 65.79 4.18
CA GLU A 228 -16.03 65.95 3.38
C GLU A 228 -14.95 64.94 3.79
N LEU A 229 -14.82 64.64 5.09
CA LEU A 229 -13.95 63.57 5.58
C LEU A 229 -14.42 62.19 5.08
N GLU A 230 -15.73 61.92 5.11
CA GLU A 230 -16.30 60.68 4.58
C GLU A 230 -16.04 60.55 3.07
N ILE A 231 -16.26 61.61 2.28
CA ILE A 231 -15.98 61.65 0.85
C ILE A 231 -14.50 61.35 0.58
N ALA A 232 -13.60 62.02 1.29
CA ALA A 232 -12.16 61.80 1.14
C ALA A 232 -11.78 60.34 1.45
N GLU A 233 -12.36 59.75 2.50
CA GLU A 233 -12.15 58.34 2.82
C GLU A 233 -12.69 57.41 1.73
N LEU A 234 -13.92 57.62 1.26
CA LEU A 234 -14.54 56.81 0.22
C LEU A 234 -13.78 56.89 -1.11
N GLN A 235 -13.28 58.09 -1.46
CA GLN A 235 -12.42 58.29 -2.64
C GLN A 235 -11.08 57.56 -2.49
N ASP A 236 -10.44 57.63 -1.31
CA ASP A 236 -9.19 56.89 -1.04
C ASP A 236 -9.39 55.37 -1.13
N ILE A 237 -10.52 54.84 -0.63
CA ILE A 237 -10.89 53.43 -0.78
C ILE A 237 -11.04 53.05 -2.26
N LEU A 238 -11.68 53.89 -3.09
CA LEU A 238 -11.83 53.61 -4.52
C LEU A 238 -10.51 53.71 -5.29
N ALA A 239 -9.61 54.61 -4.88
CA ALA A 239 -8.31 54.83 -5.52
C ALA A 239 -7.28 53.74 -5.19
N ARG A 240 -7.39 53.09 -4.01
CA ARG A 240 -6.39 52.14 -3.50
C ARG A 240 -6.92 50.71 -3.43
N PRO A 241 -6.55 49.82 -4.37
CA PRO A 241 -6.97 48.42 -4.35
C PRO A 241 -6.57 47.68 -3.06
N GLU A 242 -5.49 48.09 -2.40
CA GLU A 242 -5.05 47.51 -1.13
C GLU A 242 -6.07 47.77 -0.02
N ARG A 243 -6.65 48.98 0.04
CA ARG A 243 -7.70 49.30 1.02
C ARG A 243 -8.97 48.49 0.78
N GLN A 244 -9.35 48.29 -0.49
CA GLN A 244 -10.50 47.46 -0.84
C GLN A 244 -10.31 46.02 -0.37
N ARG A 245 -9.12 45.46 -0.58
CA ARG A 245 -8.77 44.11 -0.09
C ARG A 245 -8.71 44.03 1.43
N GLN A 246 -8.29 45.09 2.10
CA GLN A 246 -8.29 45.15 3.55
C GLN A 246 -9.72 45.09 4.11
N ILE A 247 -10.64 45.87 3.55
CA ILE A 247 -12.06 45.85 3.95
C ILE A 247 -12.65 44.45 3.77
N VAL A 248 -12.41 43.81 2.62
CA VAL A 248 -12.90 42.43 2.38
C VAL A 248 -12.34 41.46 3.41
N ARG A 249 -11.06 41.59 3.77
CA ARG A 249 -10.43 40.75 4.80
C ARG A 249 -11.09 40.95 6.16
N ASP A 250 -11.31 42.19 6.55
CA ASP A 250 -11.87 42.53 7.86
C ASP A 250 -13.32 42.05 7.97
N GLU A 251 -14.14 42.25 6.94
CA GLU A 251 -15.52 41.73 6.88
C GLU A 251 -15.56 40.19 6.90
N LEU A 252 -14.64 39.51 6.20
CA LEU A 252 -14.55 38.05 6.25
C LEU A 252 -14.10 37.54 7.62
N ALA A 253 -13.22 38.27 8.32
CA ALA A 253 -12.78 37.91 9.66
C ALA A 253 -13.94 37.98 10.67
N GLU A 254 -14.77 39.03 10.59
CA GLU A 254 -15.97 39.15 11.43
C GLU A 254 -16.96 38.00 11.19
N ILE A 255 -17.12 37.56 9.93
CA ILE A 255 -17.96 36.42 9.59
C ILE A 255 -17.43 35.13 10.22
N VAL A 256 -16.11 34.92 10.19
CA VAL A 256 -15.47 33.74 10.81
C VAL A 256 -15.65 33.77 12.33
N GLU A 257 -15.51 34.93 12.97
CA GLU A 257 -15.70 35.07 14.42
C GLU A 257 -17.15 34.77 14.83
N LYS A 258 -18.13 35.24 14.04
CA LYS A 258 -19.55 35.09 14.36
C LYS A 258 -20.13 33.73 14.04
N PHE A 259 -19.63 33.06 12.99
CA PHE A 259 -20.24 31.86 12.42
C PHE A 259 -19.30 30.65 12.31
N GLY A 260 -18.06 30.75 12.79
CA GLY A 260 -17.11 29.64 12.80
C GLY A 260 -17.52 28.52 13.76
N ASP A 261 -17.28 27.27 13.35
CA ASP A 261 -17.46 26.09 14.19
C ASP A 261 -16.26 25.11 14.08
N ASP A 262 -16.14 24.24 15.07
CA ASP A 262 -15.08 23.23 15.10
C ASP A 262 -15.33 22.12 14.08
N ARG A 263 -14.23 21.56 13.57
CA ARG A 263 -14.29 20.48 12.59
C ARG A 263 -14.95 19.23 13.18
N ARG A 264 -16.08 18.83 12.59
CA ARG A 264 -16.79 17.59 12.98
C ARG A 264 -16.19 16.31 12.41
N THR A 265 -15.70 16.35 11.17
CA THR A 265 -15.14 15.18 10.48
C THR A 265 -13.64 15.04 10.72
N ARG A 266 -13.15 13.80 10.69
CA ARG A 266 -11.71 13.51 10.80
C ARG A 266 -11.18 13.01 9.47
N ILE A 267 -10.06 13.56 9.02
CA ILE A 267 -9.29 13.00 7.90
C ILE A 267 -8.29 12.06 8.53
N ILE A 268 -8.45 10.77 8.26
CA ILE A 268 -7.42 9.80 8.57
C ILE A 268 -6.55 9.63 7.33
N ALA A 269 -5.28 9.28 7.55
CA ALA A 269 -4.43 8.85 6.46
C ALA A 269 -5.20 7.81 5.65
N SER A 270 -4.99 7.80 4.33
CA SER A 270 -5.37 6.59 3.61
C SER A 270 -4.60 5.51 4.32
N ASP A 271 -5.28 4.47 4.78
CA ASP A 271 -4.65 3.18 4.89
C ASP A 271 -4.12 2.95 3.46
N GLY A 272 -2.89 3.38 3.19
CA GLY A 272 -2.17 3.04 2.00
C GLY A 272 -1.82 1.60 2.21
N ASP A 273 -2.84 0.75 2.06
CA ASP A 273 -2.91 -0.60 2.59
C ASP A 273 -2.34 -0.68 4.01
N VAL A 274 -3.18 -0.62 5.06
CA VAL A 274 -2.85 -1.46 6.23
C VAL A 274 -2.84 -2.87 5.64
N ASN A 275 -1.68 -3.30 5.16
CA ASN A 275 -1.48 -4.68 4.78
C ASN A 275 -1.82 -5.43 6.05
N ASP A 276 -2.65 -6.48 5.95
CA ASP A 276 -2.95 -7.35 7.09
C ASP A 276 -1.66 -7.75 7.84
N GLU A 277 -0.52 -7.74 7.13
CA GLU A 277 0.86 -7.80 7.60
C GLU A 277 1.21 -6.86 8.79
N ASP A 278 0.88 -5.57 8.78
CA ASP A 278 1.28 -4.63 9.85
C ASP A 278 0.55 -4.88 11.18
N LEU A 279 -0.53 -5.67 11.14
CA LEU A 279 -1.26 -6.13 12.33
C LEU A 279 -0.69 -7.44 12.90
N ILE A 280 0.21 -8.09 12.17
CA ILE A 280 0.81 -9.37 12.55
C ILE A 280 2.15 -9.09 13.21
N ALA A 281 2.41 -9.73 14.35
CA ALA A 281 3.69 -9.58 15.02
C ALA A 281 4.81 -10.17 14.16
N ARG A 282 5.91 -9.43 14.01
CA ARG A 282 7.17 -9.97 13.48
C ARG A 282 7.76 -10.91 14.52
N GLU A 283 7.62 -12.21 14.29
CA GLU A 283 8.21 -13.26 15.10
C GLU A 283 8.91 -14.28 14.21
N ASN A 284 9.90 -14.97 14.77
CA ASN A 284 10.52 -16.08 14.08
C ASN A 284 9.61 -17.30 14.18
N VAL A 285 9.37 -17.93 13.03
CA VAL A 285 8.58 -19.15 12.90
C VAL A 285 9.38 -20.19 12.12
N VAL A 286 9.07 -21.44 12.39
CA VAL A 286 9.56 -22.59 11.63
C VAL A 286 8.52 -22.91 10.56
N VAL A 287 8.92 -22.83 9.31
CA VAL A 287 8.09 -23.25 8.18
C VAL A 287 8.48 -24.67 7.78
N THR A 288 7.46 -25.52 7.62
CA THR A 288 7.64 -26.91 7.18
C THR A 288 6.77 -27.14 5.95
N ILE A 289 7.36 -27.65 4.88
CA ILE A 289 6.68 -28.03 3.65
C ILE A 289 7.03 -29.48 3.35
N THR A 290 6.02 -30.31 3.06
CA THR A 290 6.21 -31.72 2.73
C THR A 290 6.31 -31.93 1.22
N GLU A 291 6.82 -33.10 0.81
CA GLU A 291 6.93 -33.47 -0.61
C GLU A 291 5.55 -33.55 -1.28
N THR A 292 4.52 -33.95 -0.54
CA THR A 292 3.12 -33.95 -1.04
C THR A 292 2.47 -32.57 -1.03
N GLY A 293 3.20 -31.51 -0.65
CA GLY A 293 2.74 -30.13 -0.77
C GLY A 293 1.93 -29.61 0.42
N TYR A 294 2.00 -30.25 1.60
CA TYR A 294 1.43 -29.67 2.82
C TYR A 294 2.41 -28.68 3.44
N ALA A 295 1.94 -27.47 3.73
CA ALA A 295 2.70 -26.42 4.38
C ALA A 295 2.08 -26.00 5.71
N LYS A 296 2.94 -25.65 6.67
CA LYS A 296 2.55 -25.06 7.96
C LYS A 296 3.63 -24.14 8.49
N ARG A 297 3.24 -23.28 9.44
CA ARG A 297 4.16 -22.58 10.33
C ARG A 297 3.99 -23.06 11.78
N THR A 298 5.07 -23.10 12.52
CA THR A 298 5.10 -23.46 13.95
C THR A 298 5.98 -22.45 14.68
N ARG A 299 5.58 -21.99 15.86
CA ARG A 299 6.38 -21.06 16.67
C ARG A 299 7.71 -21.69 17.09
N THR A 300 8.80 -20.93 17.09
CA THR A 300 10.16 -21.46 17.35
C THR A 300 10.35 -21.95 18.80
N ASP A 301 9.62 -21.37 19.76
CA ASP A 301 9.61 -21.81 21.16
C ASP A 301 9.11 -23.25 21.32
N LEU A 302 8.12 -23.64 20.51
CA LEU A 302 7.66 -25.01 20.45
C LEU A 302 8.78 -25.94 20.00
N TYR A 303 9.80 -25.48 19.25
CA TYR A 303 11.00 -26.23 18.86
C TYR A 303 12.10 -26.26 19.93
N ARG A 304 12.18 -25.22 20.77
CA ARG A 304 13.21 -25.07 21.81
C ARG A 304 12.80 -25.68 23.15
N SER A 305 13.23 -26.93 23.41
CA SER A 305 13.58 -27.40 24.77
C SER A 305 14.15 -28.84 24.81
N GLN A 306 15.45 -28.96 25.15
CA GLN A 306 15.90 -29.71 26.34
C GLN A 306 17.33 -29.27 26.73
N LYS A 307 17.53 -28.91 28.01
CA LYS A 307 18.87 -28.74 28.61
C LYS A 307 19.48 -30.13 28.90
N ARG A 308 20.81 -30.20 28.74
CA ARG A 308 21.78 -31.27 29.05
C ARG A 308 21.21 -32.58 29.66
N GLY A 309 21.37 -33.68 28.93
CA GLY A 309 21.29 -35.05 29.46
C GLY A 309 20.11 -35.92 29.01
N GLY A 310 19.23 -35.43 28.13
CA GLY A 310 18.12 -36.21 27.56
C GLY A 310 18.44 -36.75 26.17
N LYS A 311 18.01 -37.99 25.86
CA LYS A 311 17.99 -38.55 24.49
C LYS A 311 17.30 -37.55 23.56
N GLY A 312 17.96 -37.22 22.45
CA GLY A 312 17.65 -36.12 21.53
C GLY A 312 16.17 -35.87 21.24
N VAL A 313 15.84 -34.60 21.07
CA VAL A 313 14.51 -34.10 20.74
C VAL A 313 14.08 -34.72 19.41
N GLN A 314 13.21 -35.74 19.46
CA GLN A 314 12.61 -36.30 18.25
C GLN A 314 11.76 -35.21 17.57
N GLY A 315 12.12 -34.91 16.31
CA GLY A 315 11.25 -34.22 15.37
C GLY A 315 9.91 -34.95 15.26
N ALA A 316 8.88 -34.21 14.80
CA ALA A 316 7.50 -34.65 14.67
C ALA A 316 7.32 -36.18 14.56
N GLY A 317 6.43 -36.76 15.37
CA GLY A 317 6.04 -38.16 15.23
C GLY A 317 5.38 -38.40 13.87
N LEU A 318 6.20 -38.63 12.84
CA LEU A 318 5.79 -39.00 11.49
C LEU A 318 5.36 -40.46 11.55
N LYS A 319 4.04 -40.70 11.64
CA LYS A 319 3.49 -41.98 11.19
C LYS A 319 3.53 -42.01 9.65
N GLN A 320 4.54 -42.72 9.16
CA GLN A 320 4.72 -43.42 7.88
C GLN A 320 4.58 -42.75 6.50
N ASP A 321 3.83 -41.66 6.24
CA ASP A 321 3.48 -41.39 4.82
C ASP A 321 3.79 -40.01 4.23
N ASP A 322 4.45 -39.08 4.93
CA ASP A 322 4.76 -37.78 4.33
C ASP A 322 6.07 -37.17 4.85
N ILE A 323 6.97 -36.82 3.93
CA ILE A 323 8.36 -36.44 4.24
C ILE A 323 8.51 -34.94 4.08
N VAL A 324 9.15 -34.31 5.05
CA VAL A 324 9.47 -32.88 5.02
C VAL A 324 10.50 -32.63 3.92
N SER A 325 10.13 -31.85 2.91
CA SER A 325 10.98 -31.47 1.78
C SER A 325 11.70 -30.14 2.03
N LYS A 326 11.07 -29.21 2.76
CA LYS A 326 11.65 -27.94 3.17
C LYS A 326 11.38 -27.67 4.65
N PHE A 327 12.42 -27.26 5.35
CA PHE A 327 12.38 -26.79 6.73
C PHE A 327 13.31 -25.58 6.84
N PHE A 328 12.78 -24.46 7.31
CA PHE A 328 13.60 -23.27 7.52
C PHE A 328 12.96 -22.38 8.58
N VAL A 329 13.81 -21.60 9.26
CA VAL A 329 13.37 -20.55 10.18
C VAL A 329 13.29 -19.25 9.38
N CYS A 330 12.17 -18.56 9.46
CA CYS A 330 11.98 -17.27 8.81
C CYS A 330 11.14 -16.34 9.69
N SER A 331 11.13 -15.04 9.35
CA SER A 331 10.17 -14.12 9.95
C SER A 331 8.76 -14.45 9.44
N THR A 332 7.73 -14.17 10.24
CA THR A 332 6.32 -14.20 9.80
C THR A 332 6.08 -13.36 8.53
N HIS A 333 6.91 -12.35 8.30
CA HIS A 333 6.81 -11.39 7.20
C HIS A 333 7.66 -11.76 5.98
N ASP A 334 8.44 -12.84 6.03
CA ASP A 334 9.22 -13.25 4.88
C ASP A 334 8.32 -13.81 3.78
N TRP A 335 8.73 -13.61 2.54
CA TRP A 335 8.07 -14.16 1.37
C TRP A 335 8.54 -15.59 1.11
N ILE A 336 7.58 -16.45 0.78
CA ILE A 336 7.80 -17.81 0.32
C ILE A 336 7.30 -17.89 -1.11
N LEU A 337 8.23 -18.09 -2.03
CA LEU A 337 7.96 -18.21 -3.47
C LEU A 337 7.83 -19.69 -3.83
N PHE A 338 6.68 -20.06 -4.37
CA PHE A 338 6.34 -21.40 -4.83
C PHE A 338 6.39 -21.44 -6.36
N PHE A 339 7.45 -22.01 -6.91
CA PHE A 339 7.61 -22.23 -8.33
C PHE A 339 7.01 -23.57 -8.72
N THR A 340 6.26 -23.61 -9.81
CA THR A 340 5.52 -24.80 -10.22
C THR A 340 6.03 -25.41 -11.50
N THR A 341 5.72 -26.68 -11.74
CA THR A 341 6.08 -27.42 -12.95
C THR A 341 5.53 -26.77 -14.23
N LYS A 342 4.43 -26.02 -14.14
CA LYS A 342 3.84 -25.24 -15.23
C LYS A 342 4.49 -23.86 -15.45
N GLY A 343 5.62 -23.58 -14.78
CA GLY A 343 6.40 -22.37 -15.01
C GLY A 343 5.75 -21.11 -14.42
N ARG A 344 4.89 -21.27 -13.42
CA ARG A 344 4.28 -20.17 -12.66
C ARG A 344 5.01 -20.01 -11.32
N VAL A 345 4.88 -18.84 -10.73
CA VAL A 345 5.29 -18.58 -9.36
C VAL A 345 4.16 -17.97 -8.58
N TYR A 346 3.92 -18.53 -7.40
CA TYR A 346 2.99 -18.02 -6.40
C TYR A 346 3.82 -17.50 -5.22
N ARG A 347 3.28 -16.55 -4.48
CA ARG A 347 3.93 -16.01 -3.29
C ARG A 347 2.96 -16.08 -2.12
N ALA A 348 3.48 -16.40 -0.95
CA ALA A 348 2.77 -16.28 0.31
C ALA A 348 3.69 -15.63 1.33
N LYS A 349 3.14 -14.85 2.25
CA LYS A 349 3.86 -14.49 3.47
C LYS A 349 3.88 -15.70 4.41
N ALA A 350 4.92 -15.83 5.22
CA ALA A 350 5.00 -16.95 6.16
C ALA A 350 3.78 -16.98 7.10
N TYR A 351 3.23 -15.84 7.52
CA TYR A 351 2.03 -15.78 8.37
C TYR A 351 0.76 -16.32 7.71
N GLU A 352 0.68 -16.34 6.37
CA GLU A 352 -0.47 -16.85 5.62
C GLU A 352 -0.53 -18.38 5.64
N LEU A 353 0.58 -19.05 5.97
CA LEU A 353 0.59 -20.47 6.24
C LEU A 353 -0.15 -20.78 7.54
N PRO A 354 -0.87 -21.91 7.62
CA PRO A 354 -1.62 -22.27 8.82
C PRO A 354 -0.65 -22.50 9.99
N GLU A 355 -0.96 -21.88 11.12
CA GLU A 355 -0.26 -22.13 12.37
C GLU A 355 -0.71 -23.48 12.94
N ALA A 356 0.23 -24.39 13.14
CA ALA A 356 -0.09 -25.71 13.67
C ALA A 356 1.05 -26.27 14.52
N ASN A 357 0.70 -27.21 15.41
CA ASN A 357 1.65 -27.89 16.27
C ASN A 357 2.61 -28.79 15.46
N ARG A 358 3.73 -29.20 16.06
CA ARG A 358 4.78 -30.01 15.41
C ARG A 358 4.24 -31.29 14.75
N THR A 359 3.23 -31.93 15.33
CA THR A 359 2.65 -33.19 14.84
C THR A 359 1.54 -33.03 13.79
N ALA A 360 1.04 -31.82 13.56
CA ALA A 360 -0.02 -31.57 12.58
C ALA A 360 0.52 -31.52 11.14
N ARG A 361 -0.28 -31.91 10.15
CA ARG A 361 0.14 -31.90 8.72
C ARG A 361 0.16 -30.50 8.10
N GLY A 362 -0.68 -29.58 8.57
CA GLY A 362 -0.85 -28.28 7.91
C GLY A 362 -1.89 -28.34 6.79
N GLN A 363 -1.80 -27.41 5.83
CA GLN A 363 -2.72 -27.30 4.70
C GLN A 363 -1.98 -27.49 3.38
N HIS A 364 -2.64 -28.10 2.42
CA HIS A 364 -2.08 -28.28 1.08
C HIS A 364 -1.95 -26.94 0.35
N VAL A 365 -0.74 -26.61 -0.11
CA VAL A 365 -0.40 -25.31 -0.73
C VAL A 365 -1.21 -25.00 -1.98
N ALA A 366 -1.59 -26.02 -2.77
CA ALA A 366 -2.43 -25.82 -3.96
C ALA A 366 -3.81 -25.22 -3.61
N ASN A 367 -4.34 -25.54 -2.42
CA ASN A 367 -5.62 -25.00 -1.96
C ASN A 367 -5.46 -23.58 -1.41
N LEU A 368 -4.32 -23.29 -0.77
CA LEU A 368 -4.01 -21.96 -0.24
C LEU A 368 -3.76 -20.95 -1.37
N LEU A 369 -3.03 -21.37 -2.42
CA LEU A 369 -2.54 -20.51 -3.49
C LEU A 369 -3.32 -20.67 -4.81
N ALA A 370 -4.38 -21.49 -4.80
CA ALA A 370 -5.25 -21.75 -5.93
C ALA A 370 -4.50 -22.17 -7.21
N PHE A 371 -3.70 -23.23 -7.12
CA PHE A 371 -2.97 -23.77 -8.27
C PHE A 371 -3.92 -24.24 -9.38
N GLN A 372 -3.43 -24.27 -10.62
CA GLN A 372 -4.15 -24.87 -11.74
C GLN A 372 -4.23 -26.40 -11.61
N PRO A 373 -5.18 -27.06 -12.30
CA PRO A 373 -5.19 -28.52 -12.39
C PRO A 373 -3.83 -29.06 -12.89
N ASP A 374 -3.38 -30.17 -12.30
CA ASP A 374 -2.11 -30.85 -12.59
C ASP A 374 -0.83 -30.04 -12.35
N GLU A 375 -0.93 -28.88 -11.68
CA GLU A 375 0.20 -28.05 -11.31
C GLU A 375 0.82 -28.53 -9.98
N ARG A 376 2.13 -28.80 -9.99
CA ARG A 376 2.89 -29.28 -8.82
C ARG A 376 4.00 -28.31 -8.46
N ILE A 377 4.46 -28.31 -7.21
CA ILE A 377 5.63 -27.52 -6.81
C ILE A 377 6.88 -28.13 -7.45
N ALA A 378 7.64 -27.31 -8.16
CA ALA A 378 8.98 -27.64 -8.64
C ALA A 378 10.06 -27.14 -7.68
N GLN A 379 9.88 -25.97 -7.07
CA GLN A 379 10.84 -25.42 -6.11
C GLN A 379 10.19 -24.42 -5.15
N VAL A 380 10.71 -24.33 -3.94
CA VAL A 380 10.37 -23.29 -2.96
C VAL A 380 11.60 -22.47 -2.61
N ILE A 381 11.47 -21.15 -2.60
CA ILE A 381 12.52 -20.21 -2.19
C ILE A 381 11.91 -19.26 -1.15
N GLN A 382 12.59 -19.10 -0.01
CA GLN A 382 12.28 -18.05 0.96
C GLN A 382 13.17 -16.84 0.69
N ILE A 383 12.59 -15.64 0.79
CA ILE A 383 13.28 -14.35 0.71
C ILE A 383 12.66 -13.40 1.75
N GLN A 384 13.48 -12.54 2.35
CA GLN A 384 13.00 -11.41 3.14
C GLN A 384 12.45 -10.32 2.21
N THR A 385 13.21 -10.00 1.17
CA THR A 385 12.87 -8.98 0.18
C THR A 385 13.20 -9.45 -1.24
N TYR A 386 12.64 -8.79 -2.25
CA TYR A 386 13.01 -9.05 -3.64
C TYR A 386 14.40 -8.48 -4.02
N GLU A 387 15.15 -7.95 -3.04
CA GLU A 387 16.52 -7.46 -3.18
C GLU A 387 17.56 -8.45 -2.60
N ASP A 388 17.11 -9.55 -1.97
CA ASP A 388 18.00 -10.57 -1.37
C ASP A 388 18.99 -11.19 -2.35
N ALA A 389 18.66 -11.17 -3.65
CA ALA A 389 19.57 -11.49 -4.73
C ALA A 389 19.21 -10.65 -5.97
N PRO A 390 20.21 -10.29 -6.82
CA PRO A 390 19.93 -9.50 -8.02
C PRO A 390 19.13 -10.29 -9.06
N TYR A 391 19.32 -11.61 -9.13
CA TYR A 391 18.71 -12.45 -10.15
C TYR A 391 18.07 -13.73 -9.60
N LEU A 392 17.05 -14.17 -10.31
CA LEU A 392 16.47 -15.50 -10.23
C LEU A 392 16.80 -16.25 -11.51
N VAL A 393 17.34 -17.46 -11.37
CA VAL A 393 17.60 -18.37 -12.49
C VAL A 393 16.63 -19.55 -12.42
N LEU A 394 15.97 -19.81 -13.55
CA LEU A 394 15.04 -20.90 -13.76
C LEU A 394 15.63 -21.89 -14.77
N ALA A 395 15.35 -23.18 -14.60
CA ALA A 395 15.72 -24.20 -15.58
C ALA A 395 14.57 -25.18 -15.85
N THR A 396 14.41 -25.54 -17.12
CA THR A 396 13.37 -26.46 -17.60
C THR A 396 13.91 -27.86 -17.84
N LYS A 397 13.02 -28.85 -17.89
CA LYS A 397 13.31 -30.26 -18.15
C LYS A 397 13.99 -30.47 -19.50
N GLY A 398 13.59 -29.69 -20.51
CA GLY A 398 14.21 -29.61 -21.83
C GLY A 398 15.58 -28.91 -21.86
N GLY A 399 16.08 -28.44 -20.72
CA GLY A 399 17.45 -27.91 -20.58
C GLY A 399 17.57 -26.44 -20.97
N LEU A 400 16.45 -25.71 -21.07
CA LEU A 400 16.48 -24.26 -21.17
C LEU A 400 16.76 -23.66 -19.80
N VAL A 401 17.52 -22.56 -19.78
CA VAL A 401 17.77 -21.75 -18.59
C VAL A 401 17.37 -20.32 -18.85
N LYS A 402 16.90 -19.64 -17.81
CA LYS A 402 16.53 -18.24 -17.88
C LYS A 402 16.94 -17.50 -16.63
N LYS A 403 17.64 -16.39 -16.82
CA LYS A 403 17.91 -15.41 -15.77
C LYS A 403 16.94 -14.24 -15.90
N SER A 404 16.33 -13.84 -14.79
CA SER A 404 15.45 -12.68 -14.68
C SER A 404 15.82 -11.90 -13.42
N LYS A 405 15.53 -10.60 -13.37
CA LYS A 405 15.74 -9.84 -12.13
C LYS A 405 14.77 -10.35 -11.07
N LEU A 406 15.21 -10.49 -9.82
CA LEU A 406 14.33 -10.96 -8.74
C LEU A 406 13.16 -9.99 -8.52
N THR A 407 13.41 -8.69 -8.62
CA THR A 407 12.42 -7.62 -8.52
C THR A 407 11.28 -7.72 -9.55
N ASP A 408 11.49 -8.37 -10.70
CA ASP A 408 10.41 -8.55 -11.68
C ASP A 408 9.26 -9.43 -11.16
N PHE A 409 9.53 -10.20 -10.09
CA PHE A 409 8.58 -11.11 -9.45
C PHE A 409 7.82 -10.48 -8.29
N ASP A 410 8.09 -9.21 -7.95
CA ASP A 410 7.28 -8.46 -7.00
C ASP A 410 5.95 -8.04 -7.64
N SER A 411 4.85 -8.66 -7.22
CA SER A 411 3.54 -8.44 -7.82
C SER A 411 2.39 -8.70 -6.87
N ASN A 412 1.48 -7.72 -6.71
CA ASN A 412 0.29 -7.82 -5.86
C ASN A 412 -0.80 -8.79 -6.36
N ARG A 413 -0.50 -9.67 -7.32
CA ARG A 413 -1.43 -10.65 -7.87
C ARG A 413 -1.39 -11.95 -7.07
N SER A 414 -2.49 -12.29 -6.41
CA SER A 414 -2.64 -13.53 -5.63
C SER A 414 -2.72 -14.79 -6.49
N GLY A 415 -3.26 -14.72 -7.71
CA GLY A 415 -3.45 -15.88 -8.61
C GLY A 415 -2.18 -16.42 -9.27
N GLY A 416 -0.99 -16.09 -8.76
CA GLY A 416 0.30 -16.45 -9.35
C GLY A 416 0.60 -15.71 -10.66
N ILE A 417 1.87 -15.66 -11.01
CA ILE A 417 2.37 -14.98 -12.20
C ILE A 417 3.23 -15.92 -13.04
N VAL A 418 3.31 -15.67 -14.35
CA VAL A 418 4.17 -16.45 -15.24
C VAL A 418 5.62 -16.21 -14.85
N ALA A 419 6.33 -17.28 -14.49
CA ALA A 419 7.74 -17.24 -14.15
C ALA A 419 8.63 -17.55 -15.35
N VAL A 420 8.20 -18.46 -16.25
CA VAL A 420 8.84 -18.79 -17.52
C VAL A 420 7.80 -19.28 -18.53
N ASN A 421 7.99 -18.99 -19.81
CA ASN A 421 7.11 -19.53 -20.86
C ASN A 421 7.64 -20.88 -21.34
N LEU A 422 6.97 -21.96 -20.95
CA LEU A 422 7.31 -23.33 -21.32
C LEU A 422 6.92 -23.63 -22.78
N ARG A 423 7.65 -24.55 -23.43
CA ARG A 423 7.42 -24.92 -24.83
C ARG A 423 6.84 -26.34 -24.88
N GLY A 424 5.68 -26.50 -25.53
CA GLY A 424 5.04 -27.81 -25.64
C GLY A 424 4.79 -28.43 -24.26
N GLU A 425 5.27 -29.65 -24.07
CA GLU A 425 5.16 -30.43 -22.81
C GLU A 425 6.37 -30.25 -21.86
N ASP A 426 7.15 -29.18 -22.02
CA ASP A 426 8.28 -28.89 -21.12
C ASP A 426 7.78 -28.50 -19.71
N GLU A 427 8.60 -28.73 -18.69
CA GLU A 427 8.28 -28.47 -17.29
C GLU A 427 9.41 -27.70 -16.62
N LEU A 428 9.08 -26.85 -15.65
CA LEU A 428 10.08 -26.24 -14.78
C LEU A 428 10.64 -27.30 -13.82
N VAL A 429 11.96 -27.40 -13.72
CA VAL A 429 12.66 -28.36 -12.84
C VAL A 429 13.28 -27.68 -11.63
N GLY A 430 13.78 -26.45 -11.78
CA GLY A 430 14.46 -25.77 -10.68
C GLY A 430 14.44 -24.26 -10.78
N ALA A 431 14.54 -23.64 -9.61
CA ALA A 431 14.71 -22.21 -9.43
C ALA A 431 15.80 -21.97 -8.38
N VAL A 432 16.69 -21.02 -8.63
CA VAL A 432 17.74 -20.61 -7.69
C VAL A 432 17.93 -19.10 -7.71
N LEU A 433 18.24 -18.52 -6.56
CA LEU A 433 18.74 -17.15 -6.47
C LEU A 433 20.21 -17.14 -6.88
N ALA A 434 20.62 -16.17 -7.68
CA ALA A 434 21.99 -16.07 -8.17
C ALA A 434 22.42 -14.61 -8.37
N SER A 435 23.72 -14.38 -8.28
CA SER A 435 24.41 -13.16 -8.67
C SER A 435 25.05 -13.30 -10.07
N SER A 436 25.62 -12.23 -10.59
CA SER A 436 26.28 -12.24 -11.91
C SER A 436 27.65 -12.93 -11.92
N ASP A 437 28.24 -13.13 -10.74
CA ASP A 437 29.52 -13.80 -10.49
C ASP A 437 29.36 -15.28 -10.14
N ASP A 438 28.16 -15.74 -9.79
CA ASP A 438 27.88 -17.14 -9.48
C ASP A 438 28.06 -18.06 -10.71
N ASP A 439 28.53 -19.27 -10.46
CA ASP A 439 28.48 -20.37 -11.43
C ASP A 439 27.22 -21.21 -11.22
N LEU A 440 26.63 -21.66 -12.32
CA LEU A 440 25.48 -22.56 -12.33
C LEU A 440 25.91 -23.96 -12.71
N LEU A 441 25.38 -24.96 -12.01
CA LEU A 441 25.57 -26.38 -12.30
C LEU A 441 24.22 -27.03 -12.64
N LEU A 442 24.11 -27.48 -13.88
CA LEU A 442 23.00 -28.28 -14.37
C LEU A 442 23.40 -29.76 -14.38
N VAL A 443 22.50 -30.63 -13.93
CA VAL A 443 22.73 -32.09 -13.90
C VAL A 443 21.58 -32.79 -14.61
N SER A 444 21.89 -33.76 -15.48
CA SER A 444 20.90 -34.55 -16.21
C SER A 444 20.58 -35.88 -15.54
N ALA A 445 19.43 -36.45 -15.85
CA ALA A 445 19.00 -37.75 -15.32
C ALA A 445 19.92 -38.90 -15.76
N GLN A 446 20.51 -38.84 -16.96
CA GLN A 446 21.47 -39.85 -17.42
C GLN A 446 22.92 -39.60 -16.97
N GLY A 447 23.16 -38.64 -16.08
CA GLY A 447 24.45 -38.50 -15.42
C GLY A 447 25.44 -37.60 -16.15
N GLN A 448 24.97 -36.66 -16.97
CA GLN A 448 25.78 -35.55 -17.47
C GLN A 448 25.66 -34.33 -16.56
N SER A 449 26.65 -33.45 -16.59
CA SER A 449 26.63 -32.18 -15.84
C SER A 449 27.33 -31.07 -16.62
N ILE A 450 26.80 -29.85 -16.56
CA ILE A 450 27.44 -28.68 -17.16
C ILE A 450 27.50 -27.55 -16.15
N ARG A 451 28.70 -26.98 -15.99
CA ARG A 451 28.98 -25.83 -15.14
C ARG A 451 29.29 -24.64 -16.03
N PHE A 452 28.63 -23.50 -15.84
CA PHE A 452 28.92 -22.27 -16.57
C PHE A 452 28.57 -21.04 -15.73
N SER A 453 29.21 -19.91 -16.04
CA SER A 453 29.01 -18.66 -15.30
C SER A 453 27.68 -17.99 -15.61
N ALA A 454 27.06 -17.40 -14.59
CA ALA A 454 25.84 -16.62 -14.68
C ALA A 454 26.06 -15.14 -15.06
N THR A 455 27.22 -14.75 -15.56
CA THR A 455 27.49 -13.39 -16.06
C THR A 455 26.47 -12.92 -17.09
N ASP A 456 26.29 -11.60 -17.21
CA ASP A 456 25.35 -11.00 -18.15
C ASP A 456 25.73 -11.24 -19.62
N GLU A 457 27.01 -11.49 -19.91
CA GLU A 457 27.50 -11.87 -21.23
C GLU A 457 27.07 -13.29 -21.62
N VAL A 458 27.19 -14.25 -20.69
CA VAL A 458 26.88 -15.66 -20.94
C VAL A 458 25.37 -15.93 -20.86
N LEU A 459 24.71 -15.31 -19.89
CA LEU A 459 23.29 -15.48 -19.59
C LEU A 459 22.65 -14.13 -19.28
N ARG A 460 22.30 -13.35 -20.31
CA ARG A 460 21.65 -12.05 -20.15
C ARG A 460 20.33 -12.13 -19.35
N PRO A 461 20.01 -11.15 -18.50
CA PRO A 461 18.70 -11.07 -17.86
C PRO A 461 17.59 -10.83 -18.90
N MET A 462 16.47 -11.52 -18.74
CA MET A 462 15.31 -11.48 -19.63
C MET A 462 14.02 -11.29 -18.82
N GLY A 463 12.97 -10.76 -19.46
CA GLY A 463 11.66 -10.61 -18.83
C GLY A 463 11.01 -11.96 -18.49
N ARG A 464 10.05 -11.92 -17.56
CA ARG A 464 9.34 -13.11 -17.04
C ARG A 464 8.62 -13.94 -18.10
N ALA A 465 7.94 -13.33 -19.06
CA ALA A 465 7.15 -14.03 -20.09
C ALA A 465 8.00 -14.58 -21.27
N THR A 466 9.29 -14.85 -21.05
CA THR A 466 10.19 -15.45 -22.05
C THR A 466 10.56 -16.89 -21.71
N SER A 467 10.98 -17.68 -22.70
CA SER A 467 11.36 -19.10 -22.55
C SER A 467 12.81 -19.34 -22.11
N GLY A 468 13.67 -18.30 -22.10
CA GLY A 468 15.09 -18.46 -21.83
C GLY A 468 15.91 -18.92 -23.04
N VAL A 469 17.12 -19.42 -22.76
CA VAL A 469 18.14 -19.85 -23.73
C VAL A 469 18.65 -21.25 -23.38
N GLN A 470 19.29 -21.95 -24.32
CA GLN A 470 19.77 -23.32 -24.08
C GLN A 470 20.82 -23.34 -22.95
N GLY A 471 20.57 -24.04 -21.84
CA GLY A 471 21.54 -24.24 -20.77
C GLY A 471 22.39 -25.48 -20.97
N MET A 472 21.73 -26.60 -21.27
CA MET A 472 22.37 -27.91 -21.46
C MET A 472 21.71 -28.64 -22.63
N ARG A 473 22.49 -29.28 -23.51
CA ARG A 473 21.97 -30.07 -24.63
C ARG A 473 21.96 -31.55 -24.28
N PHE A 474 20.83 -32.21 -24.50
CA PHE A 474 20.65 -33.64 -24.26
C PHE A 474 20.85 -34.48 -25.52
N ASN A 475 21.16 -35.77 -25.32
CA ASN A 475 21.12 -36.78 -26.37
C ASN A 475 19.96 -37.75 -26.09
N GLY A 476 19.23 -38.17 -27.12
CA GLY A 476 18.13 -39.14 -26.95
C GLY A 476 17.07 -38.63 -25.96
N GLU A 477 16.70 -39.47 -25.00
CA GLU A 477 15.64 -39.21 -24.01
C GLU A 477 16.18 -38.65 -22.67
N ASP A 478 17.39 -38.09 -22.65
CA ASP A 478 17.92 -37.45 -21.44
C ASP A 478 17.21 -36.11 -21.15
N GLN A 479 17.18 -35.74 -19.88
CA GLN A 479 16.45 -34.58 -19.38
C GLN A 479 17.16 -33.95 -18.19
N LEU A 480 16.87 -32.68 -17.94
CA LEU A 480 17.40 -31.99 -16.78
C LEU A 480 16.79 -32.55 -15.49
N LEU A 481 17.65 -32.84 -14.51
CA LEU A 481 17.27 -33.31 -13.19
C LEU A 481 17.37 -32.21 -12.13
N SER A 482 18.39 -31.36 -12.19
CA SER A 482 18.57 -30.29 -11.21
C SER A 482 19.32 -29.08 -11.75
N LEU A 483 19.06 -27.94 -11.11
CA LEU A 483 19.78 -26.68 -11.24
C LEU A 483 20.31 -26.30 -9.86
N ASN A 484 21.61 -26.03 -9.75
CA ASN A 484 22.26 -25.63 -8.51
C ASN A 484 23.17 -24.41 -8.75
N VAL A 485 23.34 -23.58 -7.72
CA VAL A 485 24.43 -22.59 -7.66
C VAL A 485 25.64 -23.27 -7.08
N VAL A 486 26.78 -23.08 -7.73
CA VAL A 486 28.06 -23.63 -7.30
C VAL A 486 28.50 -22.93 -6.02
N ARG A 487 28.88 -23.72 -5.02
CA ARG A 487 29.53 -23.22 -3.80
C ARG A 487 30.88 -23.89 -3.68
N GLU A 488 31.93 -23.09 -3.57
CA GLU A 488 33.28 -23.57 -3.28
C GLU A 488 33.26 -24.32 -1.93
N ASP A 489 34.15 -25.29 -1.77
CA ASP A 489 34.25 -26.19 -0.60
C ASP A 489 33.08 -27.16 -0.34
N LYS A 490 32.06 -27.21 -1.22
CA LYS A 490 30.94 -28.17 -1.10
C LYS A 490 31.08 -29.39 -2.01
N TYR A 491 30.17 -30.33 -1.87
CA TYR A 491 30.10 -31.53 -2.69
C TYR A 491 28.81 -31.58 -3.51
N LEU A 492 28.89 -32.08 -4.75
CA LEU A 492 27.70 -32.59 -5.44
C LEU A 492 27.50 -34.05 -5.05
N LEU A 493 26.38 -34.33 -4.38
CA LEU A 493 25.92 -35.67 -4.11
C LEU A 493 24.87 -36.10 -5.12
N VAL A 494 25.09 -37.26 -5.73
CA VAL A 494 24.17 -37.83 -6.72
C VAL A 494 23.74 -39.22 -6.28
N ALA A 495 22.49 -39.58 -6.56
CA ALA A 495 21.95 -40.92 -6.30
C ALA A 495 21.17 -41.46 -7.50
N THR A 496 21.29 -42.77 -7.75
CA THR A 496 20.60 -43.49 -8.81
C THR A 496 19.35 -44.21 -8.30
N SER A 497 18.40 -44.51 -9.19
CA SER A 497 17.19 -45.27 -8.84
C SER A 497 17.48 -46.68 -8.33
N GLY A 498 18.64 -47.26 -8.67
CA GLY A 498 19.12 -48.53 -8.12
C GLY A 498 19.78 -48.42 -6.74
N GLY A 499 19.73 -47.26 -6.07
CA GLY A 499 20.23 -47.08 -4.70
C GLY A 499 21.75 -46.90 -4.59
N TYR A 500 22.42 -46.47 -5.67
CA TYR A 500 23.85 -46.14 -5.64
C TYR A 500 24.03 -44.64 -5.52
N SER A 501 25.00 -44.21 -4.73
CA SER A 501 25.31 -42.79 -4.52
C SER A 501 26.79 -42.52 -4.43
N LYS A 502 27.14 -41.24 -4.57
CA LYS A 502 28.47 -40.71 -4.27
C LYS A 502 28.40 -39.22 -4.04
N ARG A 503 29.44 -38.68 -3.41
CA ARG A 503 29.71 -37.25 -3.34
C ARG A 503 31.01 -36.92 -4.04
N THR A 504 30.98 -35.88 -4.87
CA THR A 504 32.14 -35.42 -5.66
C THR A 504 32.42 -33.97 -5.30
N ALA A 505 33.68 -33.61 -5.09
CA ALA A 505 34.05 -32.23 -4.73
C ALA A 505 33.63 -31.27 -5.85
N MET A 506 33.21 -30.05 -5.49
CA MET A 506 32.74 -29.07 -6.47
C MET A 506 33.86 -28.65 -7.44
N GLU A 507 35.11 -28.64 -6.98
CA GLU A 507 36.33 -28.40 -7.77
C GLU A 507 36.51 -29.40 -8.92
N ASP A 508 36.02 -30.64 -8.77
CA ASP A 508 36.17 -31.64 -9.82
C ASP A 508 35.34 -31.29 -11.07
N TYR A 509 34.34 -30.40 -10.96
CA TYR A 509 33.47 -29.99 -12.06
C TYR A 509 34.05 -28.76 -12.78
N PRO A 510 34.66 -28.95 -13.98
CA PRO A 510 35.25 -27.85 -14.72
C PRO A 510 34.17 -26.96 -15.31
N GLN A 511 34.45 -25.66 -15.33
CA GLN A 511 33.65 -24.67 -16.04
C GLN A 511 33.71 -24.93 -17.56
N GLN A 512 32.57 -24.78 -18.21
CA GLN A 512 32.33 -25.03 -19.63
C GLN A 512 31.48 -23.89 -20.22
N GLY A 513 31.34 -23.89 -21.55
CA GLY A 513 30.40 -23.00 -22.24
C GLY A 513 28.96 -23.47 -22.08
N ARG A 514 28.04 -22.54 -21.82
CA ARG A 514 26.58 -22.79 -21.78
C ARG A 514 26.10 -23.42 -23.10
N GLY A 515 25.15 -24.36 -23.01
CA GLY A 515 24.51 -25.01 -24.16
C GLY A 515 25.27 -26.23 -24.71
N GLY A 516 26.38 -26.62 -24.05
CA GLY A 516 27.08 -27.87 -24.33
C GLY A 516 26.36 -29.11 -23.80
N LYS A 517 26.93 -30.30 -24.09
CA LYS A 517 26.44 -31.58 -23.56
C LYS A 517 26.87 -31.85 -22.11
N GLY A 518 27.83 -31.09 -21.62
CA GLY A 518 28.42 -31.31 -20.31
C GLY A 518 29.46 -32.43 -20.30
N VAL A 519 29.82 -32.80 -19.08
CA VAL A 519 30.76 -33.84 -18.72
C VAL A 519 30.09 -34.83 -17.78
N LEU A 520 30.54 -36.08 -17.80
CA LEU A 520 30.03 -37.12 -16.90
C LEU A 520 30.13 -36.67 -15.44
N THR A 521 29.01 -36.79 -14.72
CA THR A 521 28.93 -36.70 -13.25
C THR A 521 28.88 -38.09 -12.61
N ILE A 522 28.36 -39.09 -13.32
CA ILE A 522 28.36 -40.50 -12.90
C ILE A 522 28.56 -41.37 -14.14
N GLN A 523 29.29 -42.48 -14.00
CA GLN A 523 29.38 -43.45 -15.09
C GLN A 523 28.06 -44.21 -15.17
N TYR A 524 27.26 -43.93 -16.20
CA TYR A 524 25.96 -44.57 -16.42
C TYR A 524 26.11 -46.10 -16.52
N ASP A 525 25.25 -46.81 -15.79
CA ASP A 525 25.16 -48.26 -15.77
C ASP A 525 23.67 -48.63 -15.79
N PRO A 526 23.14 -49.24 -16.87
CA PRO A 526 21.72 -49.57 -16.98
C PRO A 526 21.19 -50.39 -15.80
N LYS A 527 22.04 -51.23 -15.17
CA LYS A 527 21.66 -52.03 -14.01
C LYS A 527 21.48 -51.22 -12.72
N ARG A 528 22.06 -50.01 -12.66
CA ARG A 528 21.97 -49.09 -11.52
C ARG A 528 20.91 -48.01 -11.72
N GLY A 529 20.35 -47.89 -12.92
CA GLY A 529 19.32 -46.93 -13.27
C GLY A 529 19.85 -45.50 -13.47
N THR A 530 18.92 -44.58 -13.75
CA THR A 530 19.18 -43.14 -13.92
C THR A 530 19.35 -42.44 -12.58
N LEU A 531 19.86 -41.22 -12.60
CA LEU A 531 19.88 -40.35 -11.43
C LEU A 531 18.45 -39.94 -11.04
N VAL A 532 18.19 -39.97 -9.73
CA VAL A 532 16.92 -39.57 -9.11
C VAL A 532 17.07 -38.35 -8.20
N GLY A 533 18.31 -37.97 -7.90
CA GLY A 533 18.59 -36.69 -7.27
C GLY A 533 20.04 -36.26 -7.40
N ALA A 534 20.24 -34.96 -7.34
CA ALA A 534 21.52 -34.29 -7.37
C ALA A 534 21.45 -33.05 -6.47
N LEU A 535 22.17 -33.08 -5.36
CA LEU A 535 22.09 -32.10 -4.28
C LEU A 535 23.48 -31.54 -3.97
N ILE A 536 23.58 -30.23 -3.75
CA ILE A 536 24.78 -29.64 -3.14
C ILE A 536 24.71 -29.86 -1.64
N VAL A 537 25.72 -30.52 -1.08
CA VAL A 537 25.79 -30.92 0.32
C VAL A 537 27.12 -30.51 0.96
N ASP A 538 27.07 -30.26 2.25
CA ASP A 538 28.22 -30.23 3.15
C ASP A 538 28.49 -31.61 3.77
N ASP A 539 29.60 -31.77 4.49
CA ASP A 539 29.91 -32.98 5.25
C ASP A 539 28.88 -33.23 6.36
N ASP A 540 28.43 -32.17 7.01
CA ASP A 540 27.54 -32.22 8.17
C ASP A 540 26.06 -32.33 7.81
N ASP A 541 25.73 -32.21 6.52
CA ASP A 541 24.36 -32.38 6.03
C ASP A 541 23.88 -33.83 6.25
N GLU A 542 22.59 -33.98 6.52
CA GLU A 542 21.93 -35.29 6.51
C GLU A 542 20.99 -35.42 5.31
N LEU A 543 20.75 -36.66 4.90
CA LEU A 543 19.96 -36.97 3.71
C LEU A 543 18.89 -37.99 4.04
N TYR A 544 17.72 -37.80 3.45
CA TYR A 544 16.68 -38.81 3.39
C TYR A 544 16.66 -39.44 2.00
N ALA A 545 16.61 -40.76 1.97
CA ALA A 545 16.46 -41.58 0.78
C ALA A 545 15.10 -42.29 0.83
N ILE A 546 14.29 -42.12 -0.20
CA ILE A 546 12.89 -42.56 -0.24
C ILE A 546 12.74 -43.68 -1.27
N THR A 547 12.21 -44.83 -0.88
CA THR A 547 12.00 -45.97 -1.78
C THR A 547 10.56 -46.08 -2.28
N SER A 548 10.37 -46.78 -3.39
CA SER A 548 9.05 -47.10 -3.95
C SER A 548 8.15 -47.89 -3.00
N GLY A 549 8.73 -48.67 -2.09
CA GLY A 549 8.03 -49.40 -1.04
C GLY A 549 7.68 -48.57 0.20
N GLY A 550 7.87 -47.24 0.17
CA GLY A 550 7.58 -46.34 1.30
C GLY A 550 8.64 -46.34 2.41
N GLY A 551 9.80 -46.97 2.18
CA GLY A 551 10.92 -46.95 3.10
C GLY A 551 11.65 -45.61 3.08
N VAL A 552 11.99 -45.09 4.26
CA VAL A 552 12.77 -43.85 4.41
C VAL A 552 14.04 -44.16 5.18
N ILE A 553 15.20 -43.86 4.58
CA ILE A 553 16.50 -44.01 5.24
C ILE A 553 17.14 -42.64 5.45
N ARG A 554 17.61 -42.40 6.67
CA ARG A 554 18.43 -41.24 7.02
C ARG A 554 19.91 -41.63 6.96
N THR A 555 20.73 -40.81 6.31
CA THR A 555 22.18 -41.04 6.19
C THR A 555 22.90 -39.71 6.20
N ALA A 556 24.00 -39.60 6.95
CA ALA A 556 24.83 -38.40 6.93
C ALA A 556 25.58 -38.30 5.60
N ALA A 557 25.67 -37.11 5.01
CA ALA A 557 26.38 -36.87 3.75
C ALA A 557 27.84 -37.33 3.82
N LYS A 558 28.50 -37.14 4.97
CA LYS A 558 29.87 -37.64 5.21
C LYS A 558 30.03 -39.15 5.03
N GLN A 559 28.99 -39.93 5.32
CA GLN A 559 29.00 -41.40 5.18
C GLN A 559 28.89 -41.84 3.71
N VAL A 560 28.35 -40.98 2.83
CA VAL A 560 28.35 -41.23 1.39
C VAL A 560 29.78 -41.14 0.85
N ARG A 561 30.18 -42.11 0.02
CA ARG A 561 31.57 -42.19 -0.42
C ARG A 561 31.97 -40.98 -1.26
N LYS A 562 33.06 -40.31 -0.85
CA LYS A 562 33.78 -39.33 -1.69
C LYS A 562 34.47 -40.06 -2.84
N ALA A 563 34.14 -39.69 -4.07
CA ALA A 563 34.71 -40.28 -5.29
C ALA A 563 34.71 -39.27 -6.44
N GLY A 564 35.56 -39.50 -7.44
CA GLY A 564 35.61 -38.65 -8.63
C GLY A 564 34.37 -38.79 -9.53
N ARG A 565 34.23 -37.88 -10.48
CA ARG A 565 33.05 -37.78 -11.37
C ARG A 565 32.83 -38.99 -12.28
N GLN A 566 33.88 -39.60 -12.83
CA GLN A 566 33.73 -40.75 -13.74
C GLN A 566 33.70 -42.11 -13.02
N THR A 567 33.11 -42.15 -11.83
CA THR A 567 32.92 -43.38 -11.05
C THR A 567 31.44 -43.76 -10.98
N LYS A 568 31.17 -45.05 -10.72
CA LYS A 568 29.80 -45.59 -10.62
C LYS A 568 29.09 -45.33 -9.28
N GLY A 569 29.80 -44.81 -8.27
CA GLY A 569 29.31 -44.70 -6.90
C GLY A 569 29.24 -46.04 -6.14
N VAL A 570 28.91 -45.96 -4.85
CA VAL A 570 28.76 -47.12 -3.95
C VAL A 570 27.29 -47.27 -3.55
N ARG A 571 26.94 -48.44 -3.03
CA ARG A 571 25.57 -48.69 -2.58
C ARG A 571 25.27 -47.81 -1.36
N LEU A 572 24.24 -46.96 -1.48
CA LEU A 572 23.72 -46.17 -0.36
C LEU A 572 22.93 -47.06 0.59
N MET A 573 22.11 -47.95 0.01
CA MET A 573 21.23 -48.84 0.77
C MET A 573 20.92 -50.14 0.02
N ASN A 574 20.52 -51.16 0.78
CA ASN A 574 19.98 -52.38 0.21
C ASN A 574 18.49 -52.19 -0.11
N LEU A 575 18.16 -52.04 -1.38
CA LEU A 575 16.79 -52.11 -1.89
C LEU A 575 16.32 -53.57 -1.94
N GLY A 576 15.04 -53.80 -1.64
CA GLY A 576 14.36 -55.08 -1.85
C GLY A 576 14.24 -55.43 -3.33
N GLU A 577 13.87 -56.67 -3.64
CA GLU A 577 13.69 -57.12 -5.03
C GLU A 577 12.52 -56.36 -5.68
N GLY A 578 12.78 -55.60 -6.74
CA GLY A 578 11.79 -54.75 -7.41
C GLY A 578 11.66 -53.34 -6.83
N ASP A 579 12.27 -53.04 -5.68
CA ASP A 579 12.26 -51.69 -5.11
C ASP A 579 13.26 -50.76 -5.79
N THR A 580 12.85 -49.51 -5.97
CA THR A 580 13.71 -48.43 -6.50
C THR A 580 13.77 -47.26 -5.54
N LEU A 581 14.87 -46.52 -5.58
CA LEU A 581 14.99 -45.22 -4.95
C LEU A 581 14.24 -44.19 -5.80
N LEU A 582 13.26 -43.51 -5.21
CA LEU A 582 12.45 -42.51 -5.90
C LEU A 582 13.05 -41.11 -5.83
N ALA A 583 13.59 -40.74 -4.67
CA ALA A 583 14.13 -39.41 -4.43
C ALA A 583 15.15 -39.41 -3.30
N ILE A 584 16.01 -38.39 -3.33
CA ILE A 584 16.84 -37.99 -2.19
C ILE A 584 16.54 -36.54 -1.84
N ALA A 585 16.46 -36.25 -0.55
CA ALA A 585 16.26 -34.90 -0.04
C ALA A 585 17.29 -34.61 1.05
N ARG A 586 17.77 -33.37 1.09
CA ARG A 586 18.60 -32.89 2.20
C ARG A 586 17.70 -32.65 3.40
N ASN A 587 18.05 -33.22 4.55
CA ASN A 587 17.41 -32.88 5.81
C ASN A 587 17.66 -31.40 6.08
N ALA A 588 16.59 -30.67 6.38
CA ALA A 588 16.67 -29.23 6.56
C ALA A 588 16.62 -28.83 8.06
N ASP A 589 16.55 -29.81 8.98
CA ASP A 589 16.86 -29.60 10.39
C ASP A 589 18.38 -29.42 10.56
N GLU A 590 18.88 -28.17 10.59
CA GLU A 590 20.26 -27.89 10.98
C GLU A 590 20.51 -28.31 12.45
N HIS A 591 21.65 -28.96 12.67
CA HIS A 591 22.19 -29.20 14.01
C HIS A 591 22.57 -27.84 14.63
N GLU A 592 22.00 -27.48 15.78
CA GLU A 592 22.58 -26.40 16.60
C GLU A 592 24.04 -26.79 16.94
N PRO A 593 25.05 -25.95 16.65
CA PRO A 593 26.42 -26.21 17.08
C PRO A 593 26.48 -26.24 18.61
N GLU A 594 27.17 -27.22 19.18
CA GLU A 594 27.39 -27.31 20.64
C GLU A 594 28.06 -26.03 21.16
N PRO A 595 27.47 -25.30 22.13
CA PRO A 595 28.16 -24.19 22.77
C PRO A 595 29.14 -24.74 23.81
N GLY A 596 30.44 -24.75 23.49
CA GLY A 596 31.44 -25.25 24.42
C GLY A 596 32.92 -25.18 24.00
N ALA A 597 33.46 -23.98 23.78
CA ALA A 597 34.86 -23.67 24.08
C ALA A 597 35.03 -22.15 24.24
N VAL A 598 34.97 -21.67 25.49
CA VAL A 598 35.42 -20.32 25.84
C VAL A 598 36.94 -20.35 25.80
N SER A 599 37.55 -19.59 24.88
CA SER A 599 38.98 -19.24 24.96
C SER A 599 39.20 -18.30 26.16
N PRO A 600 40.18 -18.56 27.04
CA PRO A 600 40.46 -17.71 28.18
C PRO A 600 41.43 -16.59 27.80
N GLU A 601 40.97 -15.58 27.06
CA GLU A 601 41.73 -14.34 26.85
C GLU A 601 40.75 -13.16 26.79
N ASP A 602 40.49 -12.56 27.94
CA ASP A 602 40.17 -11.13 28.11
C ASP A 602 40.05 -10.82 29.61
N GLU A 603 41.19 -10.84 30.31
CA GLU A 603 41.34 -10.06 31.54
C GLU A 603 41.72 -8.63 31.15
N ALA A 604 40.74 -7.72 31.20
CA ALA A 604 41.03 -6.29 31.20
C ALA A 604 41.58 -5.87 32.59
N PRO A 605 42.57 -4.97 32.64
CA PRO A 605 43.28 -4.65 33.87
C PRO A 605 42.44 -3.78 34.80
N LYS A 606 42.49 -4.09 36.10
CA LYS A 606 42.01 -3.22 37.16
C LYS A 606 42.99 -2.07 37.37
N GLU A 607 42.49 -0.84 37.36
CA GLU A 607 43.13 0.28 38.07
C GLU A 607 42.11 1.06 38.91
N SER A 608 42.53 1.29 40.16
CA SER A 608 42.03 2.14 41.26
C SER A 608 40.57 2.04 41.70
#